data_AF-A0A9E5UT17-F1
#
_entry.id   AF-A0A9E5UT17-F1
#
_cell.length_a   1.000
_cell.length_b   1.000
_cell.length_c   1.000
_cell.angle_alpha   90.00
_cell.angle_beta   90.00
_cell.angle_gamma   90.00
#
_symmetry.space_group_name_H-M   'P 1'
#
loop_
_entity.id
_entity.type
_entity.pdbx_description
1 polymer ?
#
loop_
_entity_poly.entity_id
_entity_poly.type
_entity_poly.pdbx_seq_one_letter_code
_entity_poly.pdbx_strand_id
1 'polypeptide(L)'
;EHPAHLNGVWQAAAAASALLQAGHSALDAVERAVQLMEDDPTFDAGVGSVLTCVGDIELDAMIMDGESLRVGAVAAAQGLHNPIQVARLIMRDTEHNLLVGSGVRDFARMKGVRLAAQAELTVPREVERFHRYQSTPPTPISEAFTAGTAHSGGTVGAVAIDQAGNIASGTSTGGTPFSLPGASGG
;
A
#
# COMPACT_ATOMS: atom_id res chain seq x y z
N GLU A 1 16.13 -8.09 -10.51
CA GLU A 1 15.01 -7.39 -9.81
C GLU A 1 15.28 -5.90 -9.51
N HIS A 2 16.49 -5.37 -9.67
CA HIS A 2 16.82 -4.03 -9.15
C HIS A 2 16.40 -2.78 -9.98
N PRO A 3 16.43 -2.77 -11.34
CA PRO A 3 16.26 -1.52 -12.10
C PRO A 3 14.84 -0.93 -12.09
N ALA A 4 13.81 -1.79 -12.18
CA ALA A 4 12.41 -1.36 -12.20
C ALA A 4 12.02 -0.70 -10.86
N HIS A 5 12.36 -1.34 -9.74
CA HIS A 5 12.13 -0.78 -8.40
C HIS A 5 12.83 0.57 -8.21
N LEU A 6 14.10 0.68 -8.62
CA LEU A 6 14.83 1.95 -8.54
C LEU A 6 14.14 3.03 -9.38
N ASN A 7 13.73 2.71 -10.61
CA ASN A 7 13.03 3.64 -11.47
C ASN A 7 11.67 4.07 -10.87
N GLY A 8 10.89 3.14 -10.35
CA GLY A 8 9.60 3.45 -9.69
C GLY A 8 9.77 4.37 -8.48
N VAL A 9 10.74 4.09 -7.61
CA VAL A 9 11.09 4.96 -6.47
C VAL A 9 11.55 6.35 -6.94
N TRP A 10 12.37 6.42 -7.99
CA TRP A 10 12.80 7.68 -8.57
C TRP A 10 11.63 8.51 -9.10
N GLN A 11 10.66 7.87 -9.78
CA GLN A 11 9.47 8.55 -10.29
C GLN A 11 8.58 9.06 -9.15
N ALA A 12 8.35 8.25 -8.12
CA ALA A 12 7.59 8.63 -6.94
C ALA A 12 8.25 9.81 -6.19
N ALA A 13 9.57 9.74 -5.96
CA ALA A 13 10.33 10.81 -5.31
C ALA A 13 10.35 12.10 -6.14
N ALA A 14 10.50 12.00 -7.46
CA ALA A 14 10.48 13.17 -8.35
C ALA A 14 9.11 13.87 -8.34
N ALA A 15 8.01 13.12 -8.36
CA ALA A 15 6.66 13.67 -8.29
C ALA A 15 6.38 14.34 -6.93
N ALA A 16 6.77 13.70 -5.83
CA ALA A 16 6.67 14.30 -4.49
C ALA A 16 7.49 15.58 -4.37
N SER A 17 8.73 15.57 -4.85
CA SER A 17 9.62 16.74 -4.86
C SER A 17 9.03 17.90 -5.65
N ALA A 18 8.43 17.63 -6.82
CA ALA A 18 7.76 18.65 -7.62
C ALA A 18 6.59 19.31 -6.88
N LEU A 19 5.78 18.53 -6.15
CA LEU A 19 4.69 19.07 -5.32
C LEU A 19 5.22 19.96 -4.19
N LEU A 20 6.26 19.51 -3.48
CA LEU A 20 6.89 20.28 -2.40
C LEU A 20 7.51 21.60 -2.92
N GLN A 21 8.14 21.57 -4.09
CA GLN A 21 8.69 22.76 -4.75
C GLN A 21 7.59 23.75 -5.16
N ALA A 22 6.42 23.25 -5.55
CA ALA A 22 5.23 24.05 -5.85
C ALA A 22 4.49 24.55 -4.58
N GLY A 23 4.97 24.24 -3.38
CA GLY A 23 4.40 24.71 -2.12
C GLY A 23 3.22 23.89 -1.59
N HIS A 24 3.01 22.67 -2.10
CA HIS A 24 2.03 21.75 -1.53
C HIS A 24 2.49 21.17 -0.19
N SER A 25 1.54 20.65 0.58
CA SER A 25 1.79 20.07 1.90
C SER A 25 2.60 18.77 1.82
N ALA A 26 3.28 18.43 2.92
CA ALA A 26 4.01 17.16 3.04
C ALA A 26 3.06 15.95 2.84
N LEU A 27 1.82 16.11 3.31
CA LEU A 27 0.79 15.09 3.25
C LEU A 27 0.35 14.77 1.81
N ASP A 28 0.21 15.80 0.97
CA ASP A 28 -0.12 15.62 -0.45
C ASP A 28 1.05 15.01 -1.23
N ALA A 29 2.28 15.38 -0.88
CA ALA A 29 3.49 14.81 -1.49
C ALA A 29 3.63 13.31 -1.16
N VAL A 30 3.40 12.91 0.09
CA VAL A 30 3.42 11.51 0.53
C VAL A 30 2.32 10.69 -0.15
N GLU A 31 1.07 11.20 -0.13
CA GLU A 31 -0.05 10.52 -0.79
C GLU A 31 0.25 10.26 -2.26
N ARG A 32 0.79 11.28 -2.96
CA ARG A 32 1.14 11.14 -4.38
C ARG A 32 2.27 10.15 -4.63
N ALA A 33 3.31 10.14 -3.79
CA ALA A 33 4.43 9.22 -3.92
C ALA A 33 3.97 7.77 -3.78
N VAL A 34 3.20 7.49 -2.73
CA VAL A 34 2.68 6.13 -2.45
C VAL A 34 1.71 5.71 -3.55
N GLN A 35 0.80 6.60 -3.99
CA GLN A 35 -0.13 6.32 -5.07
C GLN A 35 0.60 5.89 -6.36
N LEU A 36 1.68 6.59 -6.73
CA LEU A 36 2.47 6.22 -7.90
C LEU A 36 3.10 4.83 -7.79
N MET A 37 3.51 4.43 -6.59
CA MET A 37 4.05 3.10 -6.36
C MET A 37 2.95 2.03 -6.27
N GLU A 38 1.73 2.37 -5.82
CA GLU A 38 0.55 1.49 -5.88
C GLU A 38 0.07 1.25 -7.33
N ASP A 39 0.29 2.22 -8.22
CA ASP A 39 -0.04 2.10 -9.64
C ASP A 39 1.03 1.31 -10.42
N ASP A 40 2.23 1.11 -9.85
CA ASP A 40 3.35 0.44 -10.50
C ASP A 40 3.36 -1.07 -10.15
N PRO A 41 3.10 -1.97 -11.13
CA PRO A 41 3.01 -3.41 -10.92
C PRO A 41 4.32 -4.08 -10.48
N THR A 42 5.41 -3.30 -10.39
CA THR A 42 6.69 -3.75 -9.85
C THR A 42 6.61 -3.99 -8.35
N PHE A 43 5.81 -3.20 -7.63
CA PHE A 43 5.74 -3.23 -6.17
C PHE A 43 4.63 -4.16 -5.66
N ASP A 44 4.67 -4.44 -4.36
CA ASP A 44 3.64 -5.19 -3.62
C ASP A 44 2.73 -4.22 -2.88
N ALA A 45 2.00 -3.40 -3.64
CA ALA A 45 1.03 -2.44 -3.13
C ALA A 45 0.04 -2.09 -4.25
N GLY A 46 -1.26 -2.08 -3.98
CA GLY A 46 -2.28 -1.81 -5.01
C GLY A 46 -2.20 -2.81 -6.17
N VAL A 47 -1.77 -2.35 -7.33
CA VAL A 47 -1.51 -3.21 -8.50
C VAL A 47 -0.18 -3.94 -8.31
N GLY A 48 -0.20 -5.26 -8.47
CA GLY A 48 1.00 -6.09 -8.25
C GLY A 48 1.11 -6.67 -6.84
N SER A 49 0.11 -6.41 -5.99
CA SER A 49 0.02 -7.00 -4.66
C SER A 49 -0.02 -8.52 -4.68
N VAL A 50 0.63 -9.10 -3.67
CA VAL A 50 0.71 -10.55 -3.47
C VAL A 50 -0.66 -11.15 -3.18
N LEU A 51 -0.77 -12.46 -3.44
CA LEU A 51 -1.99 -13.22 -3.19
C LEU A 51 -1.93 -13.91 -1.82
N THR A 52 -3.05 -13.90 -1.10
CA THR A 52 -3.31 -14.73 0.09
C THR A 52 -3.32 -16.22 -0.25
N CYS A 53 -3.37 -17.10 0.75
CA CYS A 53 -3.41 -18.55 0.54
C CYS A 53 -4.68 -19.06 -0.15
N VAL A 54 -5.74 -18.24 -0.21
CA VAL A 54 -6.97 -18.52 -0.97
C VAL A 54 -6.98 -17.88 -2.36
N GLY A 55 -5.95 -17.11 -2.72
CA GLY A 55 -5.80 -16.48 -4.03
C GLY A 55 -6.44 -15.10 -4.16
N ASP A 56 -6.87 -14.49 -3.05
CA ASP A 56 -7.41 -13.13 -3.02
C ASP A 56 -6.30 -12.09 -2.77
N ILE A 57 -6.54 -10.84 -3.16
CA ILE A 57 -5.71 -9.67 -2.81
C ILE A 57 -6.32 -8.96 -1.62
N GLU A 58 -5.52 -8.74 -0.58
CA GLU A 58 -5.87 -7.91 0.59
C GLU A 58 -4.81 -6.82 0.77
N LEU A 59 -5.26 -5.62 1.09
CA LEU A 59 -4.45 -4.41 1.04
C LEU A 59 -4.50 -3.68 2.38
N ASP A 60 -3.32 -3.29 2.84
CA ASP A 60 -3.12 -2.46 4.02
C ASP A 60 -2.47 -1.14 3.61
N ALA A 61 -2.96 -0.02 4.12
CA ALA A 61 -2.30 1.27 3.95
C ALA A 61 -2.61 2.23 5.09
N MET A 62 -1.67 3.13 5.38
CA MET A 62 -1.84 4.18 6.37
C MET A 62 -1.19 5.49 5.91
N ILE A 63 -1.75 6.61 6.35
CA ILE A 63 -1.16 7.94 6.18
C ILE A 63 -1.31 8.74 7.47
N MET A 64 -0.27 9.51 7.82
CA MET A 64 -0.22 10.32 9.02
C MET A 64 0.24 11.75 8.70
N ASP A 65 -0.46 12.70 9.29
CA ASP A 65 -0.07 14.11 9.35
C ASP A 65 0.67 14.41 10.66
N GLY A 66 1.92 14.87 10.58
CA GLY A 66 2.75 15.18 11.73
C GLY A 66 2.39 16.49 12.43
N GLU A 67 1.67 17.40 11.77
CA GLU A 67 1.21 18.65 12.40
C GLU A 67 0.01 18.37 13.32
N SER A 68 -1.04 17.72 12.79
CA SER A 68 -2.27 17.46 13.55
C SER A 68 -2.28 16.12 14.29
N LEU A 69 -1.28 15.25 14.08
CA LEU A 69 -1.22 13.86 14.55
C LEU A 69 -2.39 12.99 14.07
N ARG A 70 -3.17 13.45 13.08
CA ARG A 70 -4.26 12.68 12.51
C ARG A 70 -3.70 11.55 11.66
N VAL A 71 -4.40 10.42 11.73
CA VAL A 71 -4.05 9.19 11.01
C VAL A 71 -5.31 8.67 10.34
N GLY A 72 -5.15 8.10 9.15
CA GLY A 72 -6.15 7.24 8.55
C GLY A 72 -5.49 5.98 8.00
N ALA A 73 -6.20 4.87 8.10
CA ALA A 73 -5.68 3.57 7.73
C ALA A 73 -6.79 2.62 7.27
N VAL A 74 -6.39 1.69 6.42
CA VAL A 74 -7.17 0.54 5.97
C VAL A 74 -6.39 -0.73 6.24
N ALA A 75 -7.06 -1.81 6.61
CA ALA A 75 -6.45 -3.13 6.70
C ALA A 75 -7.35 -4.24 6.15
N ALA A 76 -6.75 -5.28 5.59
CA ALA A 76 -7.43 -6.38 4.90
C ALA A 76 -8.47 -5.87 3.87
N ALA A 77 -8.20 -4.74 3.23
CA ALA A 77 -9.11 -4.11 2.28
C ALA A 77 -9.02 -4.82 0.92
N GLN A 78 -10.14 -4.94 0.22
CA GLN A 78 -10.16 -5.56 -1.11
C GLN A 78 -10.74 -4.61 -2.16
N GLY A 79 -10.27 -4.72 -3.40
CA GLY A 79 -10.83 -3.99 -4.53
C GLY A 79 -10.58 -2.49 -4.48
N LEU A 80 -9.49 -2.04 -3.86
CA LEU A 80 -9.02 -0.66 -3.94
C LEU A 80 -7.85 -0.59 -4.92
N HIS A 81 -7.90 0.34 -5.88
CA HIS A 81 -6.75 0.61 -6.73
C HIS A 81 -5.64 1.30 -5.92
N ASN A 82 -6.02 2.32 -5.14
CA ASN A 82 -5.11 3.10 -4.32
C ASN A 82 -5.56 3.12 -2.85
N PRO A 83 -5.19 2.11 -2.05
CA PRO A 83 -5.45 2.07 -0.61
C PRO A 83 -5.07 3.35 0.14
N ILE A 84 -3.95 4.00 -0.21
CA ILE A 84 -3.49 5.22 0.47
C ILE A 84 -4.49 6.38 0.37
N GLN A 85 -5.22 6.48 -0.74
CA GLN A 85 -6.24 7.52 -0.92
C GLN A 85 -7.45 7.28 -0.02
N VAL A 86 -7.85 6.01 0.15
CA VAL A 86 -8.93 5.67 1.08
C VAL A 86 -8.52 5.91 2.52
N ALA A 87 -7.27 5.60 2.88
CA ALA A 87 -6.68 5.97 4.17
C ALA A 87 -6.73 7.49 4.39
N ARG A 88 -6.37 8.31 3.39
CA ARG A 88 -6.49 9.78 3.46
C ARG A 88 -7.94 10.24 3.65
N LEU A 89 -8.90 9.61 2.98
CA LEU A 89 -10.33 9.92 3.14
C LEU A 89 -10.84 9.60 4.55
N ILE A 90 -10.40 8.49 5.14
CA ILE A 90 -10.73 8.12 6.53
C ILE A 90 -10.23 9.21 7.49
N MET A 91 -8.96 9.60 7.35
CA MET A 91 -8.34 10.64 8.18
C MET A 91 -9.05 11.99 8.08
N ARG A 92 -9.52 12.36 6.87
CA ARG A 92 -10.13 13.66 6.59
C ARG A 92 -11.60 13.73 7.01
N ASP A 93 -12.35 12.66 6.75
CA ASP A 93 -13.82 12.70 6.76
C ASP A 93 -14.48 11.91 7.90
N THR A 94 -13.70 11.32 8.81
CA THR A 94 -14.22 10.52 9.91
C THR A 94 -13.50 10.83 11.22
N GLU A 95 -14.09 10.44 12.34
CA GLU A 95 -13.44 10.45 13.66
C GLU A 95 -12.66 9.15 13.94
N HIS A 96 -12.60 8.24 12.96
CA HIS A 96 -11.95 6.95 13.09
C HIS A 96 -10.59 6.94 12.39
N ASN A 97 -9.65 6.20 12.97
CA ASN A 97 -8.30 6.11 12.40
C ASN A 97 -8.10 4.87 11.51
N LEU A 98 -8.90 3.82 11.69
CA LEU A 98 -8.71 2.53 11.02
C LEU A 98 -10.06 1.92 10.67
N LEU A 99 -10.22 1.52 9.40
CA LEU A 99 -11.30 0.64 8.95
C LEU A 99 -10.70 -0.66 8.42
N VAL A 100 -11.42 -1.77 8.56
CA VAL A 100 -10.90 -3.10 8.20
C VAL A 100 -11.88 -3.90 7.34
N GLY A 101 -11.34 -4.79 6.50
CA GLY A 101 -12.11 -5.77 5.74
C GLY A 101 -13.14 -5.15 4.80
N SER A 102 -14.34 -5.74 4.77
CA SER A 102 -15.45 -5.29 3.92
C SER A 102 -15.94 -3.87 4.26
N GLY A 103 -15.79 -3.42 5.51
CA GLY A 103 -16.20 -2.07 5.92
C GLY A 103 -15.46 -0.95 5.17
N VAL A 104 -14.21 -1.22 4.75
CA VAL A 104 -13.43 -0.29 3.93
C VAL A 104 -14.08 -0.09 2.55
N ARG A 105 -14.59 -1.16 1.95
CA ARG A 105 -15.22 -1.12 0.61
C ARG A 105 -16.50 -0.32 0.63
N ASP A 106 -17.29 -0.48 1.68
CA ASP A 106 -18.55 0.25 1.85
C ASP A 106 -18.27 1.74 2.07
N PHE A 107 -17.28 2.07 2.90
CA PHE A 107 -16.81 3.45 3.06
C PHE A 107 -16.30 4.04 1.74
N ALA A 108 -15.46 3.32 1.00
CA ALA A 108 -14.94 3.75 -0.30
C ALA A 108 -16.07 4.07 -1.28
N ARG A 109 -17.09 3.20 -1.38
CA ARG A 109 -18.30 3.46 -2.20
C ARG A 109 -19.06 4.71 -1.73
N MET A 110 -19.24 4.89 -0.43
CA MET A 110 -19.89 6.08 0.12
C MET A 110 -19.15 7.38 -0.23
N LYS A 111 -17.83 7.31 -0.39
CA LYS A 111 -16.98 8.42 -0.83
C LYS A 111 -16.88 8.57 -2.35
N GLY A 112 -17.58 7.74 -3.11
CA GLY A 112 -17.55 7.77 -4.58
C GLY A 112 -16.26 7.19 -5.18
N VAL A 113 -15.47 6.44 -4.40
CA VAL A 113 -14.28 5.76 -4.90
C VAL A 113 -14.71 4.53 -5.70
N ARG A 114 -14.16 4.41 -6.92
CA ARG A 114 -14.38 3.23 -7.77
C ARG A 114 -13.67 2.02 -7.16
N LEU A 115 -14.40 0.92 -7.01
CA LEU A 115 -13.79 -0.36 -6.66
C LEU A 115 -13.19 -1.04 -7.90
N ALA A 116 -11.98 -1.57 -7.75
CA ALA A 116 -11.30 -2.37 -8.75
C ALA A 116 -11.74 -3.84 -8.66
N ALA A 117 -11.86 -4.50 -9.81
CA ALA A 117 -11.92 -5.96 -9.86
C ALA A 117 -10.53 -6.55 -9.54
N GLN A 118 -10.49 -7.76 -8.96
CA GLN A 118 -9.22 -8.43 -8.64
C GLN A 118 -8.29 -8.56 -9.85
N ALA A 119 -8.86 -8.84 -11.03
CA ALA A 119 -8.10 -8.95 -12.27
C ALA A 119 -7.42 -7.63 -12.70
N GLU A 120 -7.88 -6.48 -12.22
CA GLU A 120 -7.22 -5.18 -12.47
C GLU A 120 -5.96 -5.01 -11.61
N LEU A 121 -5.92 -5.65 -10.42
CA LEU A 121 -4.81 -5.55 -9.47
C LEU A 121 -3.80 -6.70 -9.61
N THR A 122 -4.25 -7.84 -10.15
CA THR A 122 -3.45 -9.06 -10.26
C THR A 122 -2.51 -8.99 -11.47
N VAL A 123 -1.23 -9.34 -11.26
CA VAL A 123 -0.23 -9.42 -12.33
C VAL A 123 0.27 -10.87 -12.51
N PRO A 124 0.70 -11.27 -13.72
CA PRO A 124 1.10 -12.65 -13.99
C PRO A 124 2.15 -13.22 -13.03
N ARG A 125 3.12 -12.38 -12.62
CA ARG A 125 4.17 -12.75 -11.66
C ARG A 125 3.61 -13.25 -10.33
N GLU A 126 2.56 -12.62 -9.81
CA GLU A 126 1.97 -13.00 -8.52
C GLU A 126 1.09 -14.26 -8.63
N VAL A 127 0.48 -14.50 -9.80
CA VAL A 127 -0.23 -15.76 -10.09
C VAL A 127 0.76 -16.94 -10.13
N GLU A 128 1.88 -16.78 -10.82
CA GLU A 128 2.96 -17.79 -10.85
C GLU A 128 3.53 -18.04 -9.46
N ARG A 129 3.74 -16.98 -8.67
CA ARG A 129 4.20 -17.07 -7.28
C ARG A 129 3.19 -17.82 -6.41
N PHE A 130 1.90 -17.53 -6.53
CA PHE A 130 0.83 -18.23 -5.80
C PHE A 130 0.81 -19.73 -6.11
N HIS A 131 0.84 -20.13 -7.39
CA HIS A 131 0.88 -21.55 -7.76
C HIS A 131 2.12 -22.29 -7.24
N ARG A 132 3.27 -21.60 -7.19
CA ARG A 132 4.48 -22.13 -6.59
C ARG A 132 4.27 -22.41 -5.10
N TYR A 133 3.67 -21.48 -4.36
CA TYR A 133 3.42 -21.62 -2.93
C TYR A 133 2.33 -22.62 -2.56
N GLN A 134 1.40 -22.92 -3.48
CA GLN A 134 0.48 -24.05 -3.31
C GLN A 134 1.20 -25.40 -3.26
N SER A 135 2.33 -25.54 -3.97
CA SER A 135 3.10 -26.78 -4.02
C SER A 135 4.23 -26.82 -2.99
N THR A 136 4.87 -25.68 -2.75
CA THR A 136 5.98 -25.52 -1.81
C THR A 136 5.70 -24.30 -0.94
N PRO A 137 5.07 -24.47 0.24
CA PRO A 137 4.72 -23.35 1.11
C PRO A 137 5.93 -22.47 1.44
N PRO A 138 5.75 -21.15 1.58
CA PRO A 138 6.84 -20.27 1.95
C PRO A 138 7.35 -20.56 3.36
N THR A 139 8.59 -20.18 3.62
CA THR A 139 9.15 -20.17 4.98
C THR A 139 8.26 -19.30 5.89
N PRO A 140 7.97 -19.75 7.13
CA PRO A 140 7.17 -18.96 8.07
C PRO A 140 7.70 -17.53 8.24
N ILE A 141 6.79 -16.56 8.39
CA ILE A 141 7.13 -15.14 8.58
C ILE A 141 8.06 -14.94 9.79
N SER A 142 7.88 -15.74 10.84
CA SER A 142 8.73 -15.75 12.04
C SER A 142 10.21 -16.04 11.75
N GLU A 143 10.50 -16.69 10.63
CA GLU A 143 11.84 -17.05 10.19
C GLU A 143 12.31 -16.23 8.98
N ALA A 144 11.41 -15.49 8.33
CA ALA A 144 11.71 -14.67 7.16
C ALA A 144 12.67 -13.51 7.49
N PHE A 145 12.50 -12.86 8.65
CA PHE A 145 13.37 -11.76 9.11
C PHE A 145 14.75 -12.22 9.60
N THR A 146 14.89 -13.47 10.07
CA THR A 146 16.14 -14.00 10.62
C THR A 146 16.99 -14.73 9.59
N ALA A 147 16.37 -15.38 8.60
CA ALA A 147 17.09 -16.15 7.59
C ALA A 147 17.69 -15.30 6.45
N GLY A 148 17.41 -13.98 6.40
CA GLY A 148 17.82 -13.12 5.28
C GLY A 148 17.21 -13.56 3.94
N THR A 149 16.26 -14.50 3.97
CA THR A 149 15.51 -15.05 2.84
C THR A 149 14.22 -14.30 2.58
N ALA A 150 14.03 -13.16 3.26
CA ALA A 150 12.97 -12.18 3.05
C ALA A 150 12.93 -11.74 1.58
N HIS A 151 12.28 -12.52 0.74
CA HIS A 151 11.76 -12.10 -0.56
C HIS A 151 10.51 -11.21 -0.38
N SER A 152 10.36 -10.60 0.80
CA SER A 152 9.34 -9.64 1.19
C SER A 152 9.75 -8.22 0.80
N GLY A 153 10.17 -8.04 -0.44
CA GLY A 153 10.48 -6.74 -1.02
C GLY A 153 9.32 -6.31 -1.89
N GLY A 154 8.64 -5.23 -1.52
CA GLY A 154 7.56 -4.70 -2.35
C GLY A 154 6.62 -3.75 -1.62
N THR A 155 6.56 -3.79 -0.29
CA THR A 155 5.93 -2.72 0.50
C THR A 155 6.54 -1.38 0.15
N VAL A 156 5.68 -0.38 -0.03
CA VAL A 156 6.08 0.96 -0.42
C VAL A 156 5.77 1.95 0.68
N GLY A 157 6.53 3.03 0.73
CA GLY A 157 6.28 4.11 1.66
C GLY A 157 7.02 5.38 1.29
N ALA A 158 6.57 6.49 1.85
CA ALA A 158 7.16 7.79 1.68
C ALA A 158 7.09 8.59 2.97
N VAL A 159 8.08 9.45 3.17
CA VAL A 159 8.12 10.48 4.21
C VAL A 159 8.51 11.78 3.52
N ALA A 160 7.86 12.87 3.89
CA ALA A 160 8.17 14.19 3.35
C ALA A 160 8.17 15.25 4.46
N ILE A 161 8.86 16.35 4.19
CA ILE A 161 8.80 17.60 4.96
C ILE A 161 8.50 18.73 3.99
N ASP A 162 7.56 19.61 4.33
CA ASP A 162 7.20 20.76 3.50
C ASP A 162 7.89 22.06 3.92
N GLN A 163 7.59 23.14 3.20
CA GLN A 163 8.19 24.46 3.42
C GLN A 163 7.83 25.08 4.77
N ALA A 164 6.73 24.65 5.38
CA ALA A 164 6.32 25.07 6.73
C ALA A 164 7.02 24.26 7.83
N GLY A 165 7.76 23.20 7.47
CA GLY A 165 8.38 22.28 8.40
C GLY A 165 7.45 21.17 8.90
N ASN A 166 6.26 21.03 8.31
CA ASN A 166 5.34 19.95 8.63
C ASN A 166 5.85 18.65 8.01
N ILE A 167 5.70 17.54 8.74
CA ILE A 167 6.13 16.21 8.31
C ILE A 167 4.90 15.35 8.04
N ALA A 168 4.97 14.48 7.04
CA ALA A 168 3.97 13.44 6.83
C ALA A 168 4.64 12.10 6.49
N SER A 169 3.94 11.00 6.74
CA SER A 169 4.38 9.66 6.37
C SER A 169 3.21 8.82 5.86
N GLY A 170 3.53 7.87 4.98
CA GLY A 170 2.53 6.95 4.44
C GLY A 170 3.16 5.65 3.94
N THR A 171 2.41 4.56 4.06
CA THR A 171 2.84 3.20 3.73
C THR A 171 1.67 2.45 3.08
N SER A 172 1.97 1.58 2.12
CA SER A 172 0.99 0.70 1.47
C SER A 172 1.61 -0.67 1.14
N THR A 173 0.86 -1.76 1.32
CA THR A 173 1.32 -3.14 1.10
C THR A 173 0.18 -4.10 0.74
N GLY A 174 0.50 -5.13 -0.05
CA GLY A 174 -0.33 -6.34 -0.22
C GLY A 174 -0.11 -7.40 0.86
N GLY A 175 0.78 -7.15 1.81
CA GLY A 175 1.07 -8.03 2.94
C GLY A 175 2.21 -9.00 2.67
N THR A 176 2.03 -10.27 3.04
CA THR A 176 3.03 -11.32 2.82
C THR A 176 2.46 -12.37 1.89
N PRO A 177 3.23 -12.87 0.89
CA PRO A 177 2.73 -13.90 0.01
C PRO A 177 2.19 -15.11 0.76
N PHE A 178 1.04 -15.61 0.30
CA PHE A 178 0.40 -16.81 0.86
C PHE A 178 -0.05 -16.68 2.33
N SER A 179 -0.30 -15.45 2.80
CA SER A 179 -0.88 -15.18 4.12
C SER A 179 -2.30 -15.74 4.27
N LEU A 180 -2.76 -15.90 5.51
CA LEU A 180 -4.16 -16.18 5.78
C LEU A 180 -5.04 -14.96 5.42
N PRO A 181 -6.27 -15.14 4.92
CA PRO A 181 -7.21 -14.04 4.76
C PRO A 181 -7.44 -13.30 6.08
N GLY A 182 -7.50 -11.98 6.01
CA GLY A 182 -7.59 -11.07 7.15
C GLY A 182 -6.29 -10.87 7.92
N ALA A 183 -5.17 -11.48 7.47
CA ALA A 183 -3.87 -11.25 8.10
C ALA A 183 -3.32 -9.89 7.67
N SER A 184 -3.52 -8.88 8.51
CA SER A 184 -2.85 -7.58 8.39
C SER A 184 -1.43 -7.64 8.94
N GLY A 185 -0.51 -6.89 8.33
CA GLY A 185 0.89 -6.79 8.79
C GLY A 185 1.03 -6.35 10.25
N GLY A 186 2.09 -6.80 10.92
CA GLY A 186 2.47 -6.41 12.29
C GLY A 186 3.68 -5.50 12.34
#